data_AF-A0A7S0PW83-F1
#
_entry.id   AF-A0A7S0PW83-F1
#
_cell.length_a   1.000
_cell.length_b   1.000
_cell.length_c   1.000
_cell.angle_alpha   90.00
_cell.angle_beta   90.00
_cell.angle_gamma   90.00
#
_symmetry.space_group_name_H-M   'P 1'
#
loop_
_entity.id
_entity.type
_entity.pdbx_description
1 polymer ?
#
loop_
_entity_poly.entity_id
_entity_poly.type
_entity_poly.pdbx_seq_one_letter_code
_entity_poly.pdbx_strand_id
1 'polypeptide(L)'
;SLCPGDPARAYLPPGAQEELCGYNQSELIPNIPTLPLSYADAAPLLRSLGGPVAPPDFTGALNLTYRLGPTSGGLRAHLAINNSFNKGPVWNVIARVPGTLPPDLDQPVLLGNHR
;
A
#
# COMPACT_ATOMS: atom_id res chain seq x y z
N SER A 1 2.36 2.19 3.89
CA SER A 1 2.57 1.13 4.91
C SER A 1 3.14 1.78 6.15
N LEU A 2 2.92 1.19 7.33
CA LEU A 2 3.48 1.71 8.59
C LEU A 2 4.97 1.36 8.75
N CYS A 3 5.39 0.23 8.20
CA CYS A 3 6.79 -0.22 8.18
C CYS A 3 7.04 -1.04 6.89
N PRO A 4 8.22 -0.93 6.25
CA PRO A 4 8.55 -1.72 5.05
C PRO A 4 8.93 -3.18 5.38
N GLY A 5 9.01 -4.03 4.36
CA GLY A 5 9.43 -5.45 4.45
C GLY A 5 8.31 -6.42 4.85
N ASP A 6 8.66 -7.68 5.15
CA ASP A 6 7.72 -8.71 5.59
C ASP A 6 7.01 -8.29 6.88
N PRO A 7 5.68 -8.10 6.89
CA PRO A 7 4.93 -7.76 8.10
C PRO A 7 5.05 -8.80 9.20
N ALA A 8 5.30 -10.06 8.86
CA ALA A 8 5.47 -11.13 9.84
C ALA A 8 6.90 -11.23 10.40
N ARG A 9 7.89 -10.58 9.76
CA ARG A 9 9.33 -10.70 10.05
C ARG A 9 9.72 -12.12 10.48
N ALA A 10 9.29 -13.12 9.70
CA ALA A 10 9.34 -14.51 10.17
C ALA A 10 10.76 -15.04 10.45
N TYR A 11 11.80 -14.33 9.99
CA TYR A 11 13.21 -14.64 10.21
C TYR A 11 13.76 -14.10 11.56
N LEU A 12 13.00 -13.28 12.29
CA LEU A 12 13.44 -12.67 13.55
C LEU A 12 13.11 -13.51 14.79
N PRO A 13 13.93 -13.39 15.86
CA PRO A 13 13.59 -13.99 17.14
C PRO A 13 12.32 -13.35 17.74
N PRO A 14 11.55 -14.10 18.56
CA PRO A 14 10.38 -13.54 19.25
C PRO A 14 10.76 -12.29 20.07
N GLY A 15 9.97 -11.22 19.94
CA GLY A 15 10.15 -9.98 20.71
C GLY A 15 10.97 -8.87 20.04
N ALA A 16 11.44 -9.05 18.80
CA ALA A 16 12.21 -8.05 18.04
C ALA A 16 11.35 -6.86 17.52
N GLN A 17 10.74 -6.08 18.43
CA GLN A 17 9.84 -4.97 18.09
C GLN A 17 10.52 -3.76 17.41
N GLU A 18 11.80 -3.50 17.68
CA GLU A 18 12.54 -2.40 17.05
C GLU A 18 12.59 -2.55 15.51
N GLU A 19 12.63 -3.79 15.03
CA GLU A 19 12.68 -4.11 13.59
C GLU A 19 11.32 -3.98 12.87
N LEU A 20 10.25 -3.75 13.63
CA LEU A 20 8.91 -3.43 13.16
C LEU A 20 8.63 -1.92 13.20
N CYS A 21 9.69 -1.09 13.22
CA CYS A 21 9.58 0.36 13.27
C CYS A 21 8.84 0.87 14.53
N GLY A 22 8.86 0.11 15.63
CA GLY A 22 8.16 0.43 16.87
C GLY A 22 6.66 0.05 16.89
N TYR A 23 6.17 -0.66 15.87
CA TYR A 23 4.80 -1.18 15.84
C TYR A 23 4.74 -2.65 16.26
N ASN A 24 3.58 -3.10 16.74
CA ASN A 24 3.29 -4.51 16.86
C ASN A 24 2.94 -5.11 15.49
N GLN A 25 3.17 -6.42 15.34
CA GLN A 25 2.88 -7.15 14.10
C GLN A 25 1.41 -7.01 13.66
N SER A 26 0.46 -6.99 14.59
CA SER A 26 -0.97 -6.84 14.31
C SER A 26 -1.34 -5.47 13.72
N GLU A 27 -0.53 -4.44 13.95
CA GLU A 27 -0.76 -3.09 13.44
C GLU A 27 -0.33 -2.96 11.96
N LEU A 28 0.56 -3.84 11.51
CA LEU A 28 1.09 -3.80 10.14
C LEU A 28 0.11 -4.35 9.09
N ILE A 29 -0.95 -5.04 9.51
CA ILE A 29 -1.98 -5.60 8.62
C ILE A 29 -3.29 -4.82 8.83
N PRO A 30 -3.87 -4.20 7.77
CA PRO A 30 -5.14 -3.49 7.88
C PRO A 30 -6.30 -4.40 8.27
N ASN A 31 -7.12 -3.94 9.21
CA ASN A 31 -8.33 -4.65 9.66
C ASN A 31 -9.61 -4.22 8.91
N ILE A 32 -9.53 -3.19 8.06
CA ILE A 32 -10.64 -2.70 7.26
C ILE A 32 -10.44 -3.17 5.80
N PRO A 33 -11.42 -3.87 5.20
CA PRO A 33 -11.36 -4.28 3.80
C PRO A 33 -11.14 -3.08 2.87
N THR A 34 -10.16 -3.17 1.97
CA THR A 34 -9.80 -2.10 1.03
C THR A 34 -9.64 -2.68 -0.38
N LEU A 35 -10.24 -2.03 -1.37
CA LEU A 35 -10.20 -2.46 -2.78
C LEU A 35 -9.88 -1.25 -3.68
N PRO A 36 -8.81 -1.29 -4.49
CA PRO A 36 -8.60 -0.28 -5.52
C PRO A 36 -9.67 -0.39 -6.61
N LEU A 37 -10.13 0.76 -7.11
CA LEU A 37 -11.09 0.84 -8.21
C LEU A 37 -10.50 1.63 -9.37
N SER A 38 -10.91 1.26 -10.58
CA SER A 38 -10.71 2.12 -11.74
C SER A 38 -11.51 3.42 -11.59
N TYR A 39 -11.12 4.48 -12.28
CA TYR A 39 -11.92 5.71 -12.28
C TYR A 39 -13.31 5.48 -12.90
N ALA A 40 -13.44 4.51 -13.82
CA ALA A 40 -14.70 4.16 -14.47
C ALA A 40 -15.68 3.53 -13.48
N ASP A 41 -15.19 2.64 -12.60
CA ASP A 41 -16.00 2.00 -11.55
C ASP A 41 -16.28 2.94 -10.37
N ALA A 42 -15.37 3.87 -10.09
CA ALA A 42 -15.57 4.91 -9.07
C ALA A 42 -16.63 5.94 -9.49
N ALA A 43 -16.76 6.25 -10.77
CA ALA A 43 -17.67 7.28 -11.28
C ALA A 43 -19.15 7.08 -10.87
N PRO A 44 -19.80 5.91 -11.06
CA PRO A 44 -21.19 5.72 -10.61
C PRO A 44 -21.35 5.85 -9.09
N LEU A 45 -20.36 5.42 -8.30
CA LEU A 45 -20.38 5.60 -6.84
C LEU A 45 -20.33 7.08 -6.47
N LEU A 46 -19.41 7.85 -7.08
CA LEU A 46 -19.29 9.29 -6.84
C LEU A 46 -20.53 10.07 -7.29
N ARG A 47 -21.16 9.70 -8.41
CA ARG A 47 -22.43 10.31 -8.86
C ARG A 47 -23.60 10.05 -7.90
N SER A 48 -23.56 8.95 -7.16
CA SER A 48 -24.61 8.60 -6.18
C SER A 48 -24.53 9.41 -4.89
N LEU A 49 -23.38 10.05 -4.61
CA LEU A 49 -23.18 10.88 -3.43
C LEU A 49 -24.11 12.09 -3.48
N GLY A 50 -24.82 12.32 -2.37
CA GLY A 50 -25.61 13.53 -2.12
C GLY A 50 -24.86 14.49 -1.20
N GLY A 51 -25.62 15.29 -0.45
CA GLY A 51 -25.05 16.23 0.52
C GLY A 51 -24.37 17.45 -0.13
N PRO A 52 -23.52 18.17 0.62
CA PRO A 52 -22.91 19.42 0.15
C PRO A 52 -21.95 19.16 -1.02
N VAL A 53 -21.85 20.15 -1.91
CA VAL A 53 -20.83 20.17 -2.97
C VAL A 53 -19.46 20.20 -2.34
N ALA A 54 -18.53 19.39 -2.85
CA ALA A 54 -17.17 19.33 -2.35
C ALA A 54 -16.44 20.67 -2.63
N PRO A 55 -15.55 21.12 -1.72
CA PRO A 55 -14.69 22.27 -2.00
C PRO A 55 -13.74 21.96 -3.17
N PRO A 56 -13.17 23.00 -3.83
CA PRO A 56 -12.34 22.81 -5.03
C PRO A 56 -11.21 21.78 -4.88
N ASP A 57 -10.51 21.76 -3.74
CA ASP A 57 -9.38 20.85 -3.47
C ASP A 57 -9.79 19.37 -3.34
N PHE A 58 -11.09 19.08 -3.26
CA PHE A 58 -11.64 17.73 -3.17
C PHE A 58 -12.29 17.27 -4.50
N THR A 59 -12.12 18.05 -5.57
CA THR A 59 -12.61 17.70 -6.91
C THR A 59 -11.54 16.97 -7.71
N GLY A 60 -11.98 16.05 -8.57
CA GLY A 60 -11.13 15.39 -9.55
C GLY A 60 -11.53 15.76 -10.98
N ALA A 61 -10.96 15.06 -11.96
CA ALA A 61 -11.18 15.34 -13.38
C ALA A 61 -12.38 14.60 -14.01
N LEU A 62 -13.23 13.93 -13.22
CA LEU A 62 -14.44 13.29 -13.77
C LEU A 62 -15.49 14.35 -14.07
N ASN A 63 -16.19 14.20 -15.19
CA ASN A 63 -17.30 15.07 -15.57
C ASN A 63 -18.55 14.76 -14.71
N LEU A 64 -18.53 15.21 -13.45
CA LEU A 64 -19.61 15.12 -12.47
C LEU A 64 -19.46 16.22 -11.41
N THR A 65 -20.54 16.53 -10.69
CA THR A 65 -20.45 17.35 -9.47
C THR A 65 -20.02 16.49 -8.30
N TYR A 66 -18.83 16.76 -7.76
CA TYR A 66 -18.34 16.06 -6.57
C TYR A 66 -19.11 16.53 -5.34
N ARG A 67 -19.55 15.57 -4.52
CA ARG A 67 -20.26 15.83 -3.27
C ARG A 67 -19.67 14.98 -2.14
N LEU A 68 -19.79 15.47 -0.91
CA LEU A 68 -19.18 14.84 0.27
C LEU A 68 -20.01 13.70 0.88
N GLY A 69 -21.24 13.48 0.37
CA GLY A 69 -22.17 12.52 0.93
C GLY A 69 -23.01 13.09 2.09
N PRO A 70 -23.85 12.25 2.73
CA PRO A 70 -24.01 10.82 2.48
C PRO A 70 -24.67 10.52 1.13
N THR A 71 -24.72 9.25 0.75
CA THR A 71 -25.36 8.81 -0.50
C THR A 71 -26.81 9.27 -0.57
N SER A 72 -27.22 9.79 -1.72
CA SER A 72 -28.61 10.17 -1.96
C SER A 72 -29.52 8.92 -2.01
N GLY A 73 -30.75 9.03 -1.52
CA GLY A 73 -31.76 7.97 -1.65
C GLY A 73 -31.49 6.68 -0.86
N GLY A 74 -30.58 6.69 0.12
CA GLY A 74 -30.33 5.52 0.98
C GLY A 74 -29.61 4.36 0.29
N LEU A 75 -29.04 4.59 -0.90
CA LEU A 75 -28.22 3.61 -1.61
C LEU A 75 -27.01 3.19 -0.76
N ARG A 76 -26.73 1.88 -0.75
CA ARG A 76 -25.62 1.28 0.00
C ARG A 76 -24.69 0.54 -0.94
N ALA A 77 -23.39 0.77 -0.78
CA ALA A 77 -22.37 -0.07 -1.39
C ALA A 77 -22.13 -1.30 -0.51
N HIS A 78 -21.98 -2.47 -1.13
CA HIS A 78 -21.55 -3.69 -0.47
C HIS A 78 -20.19 -4.10 -1.02
N LEU A 79 -19.16 -4.09 -0.16
CA LEU A 79 -17.81 -4.46 -0.53
C LEU A 79 -17.56 -5.92 -0.12
N ALA A 80 -17.36 -6.79 -1.10
CA ALA A 80 -16.97 -8.17 -0.88
C ALA A 80 -15.50 -8.37 -1.28
N ILE A 81 -14.66 -8.82 -0.34
CA ILE A 81 -13.24 -9.10 -0.58
C ILE A 81 -12.95 -10.53 -0.14
N ASN A 82 -12.25 -11.27 -1.00
CA ASN A 82 -11.80 -12.63 -0.72
C ASN A 82 -10.29 -12.76 -0.98
N ASN A 83 -9.50 -12.04 -0.18
CA ASN A 83 -8.04 -12.10 -0.23
C ASN A 83 -7.53 -13.17 0.73
N SER A 84 -6.42 -13.82 0.38
CA SER A 84 -5.72 -14.77 1.25
C SER A 84 -4.30 -14.30 1.54
N PHE A 85 -3.85 -14.48 2.77
CA PHE A 85 -2.46 -14.26 3.15
C PHE A 85 -1.67 -15.55 2.91
N ASN A 86 -0.74 -15.52 1.96
CA ASN A 86 0.10 -16.65 1.62
C ASN A 86 1.57 -16.33 1.92
N LYS A 87 2.28 -17.27 2.53
CA LYS A 87 3.72 -17.19 2.72
C LYS A 87 4.41 -17.92 1.58
N GLY A 88 5.41 -17.28 0.98
CA GLY A 88 6.21 -17.86 -0.10
C GLY A 88 7.61 -17.25 -0.11
N PRO A 89 8.59 -17.93 -0.75
CA PRO A 89 9.93 -17.39 -0.87
C PRO A 89 9.96 -16.16 -1.79
N VAL A 90 10.79 -15.17 -1.44
CA VAL A 90 11.13 -14.03 -2.29
C VAL A 90 12.61 -14.14 -2.66
N TRP A 91 12.92 -14.14 -3.95
CA TRP A 91 14.27 -14.41 -4.45
C TRP A 91 14.94 -13.13 -4.93
N ASN A 92 16.00 -12.72 -4.23
CA ASN A 92 16.90 -11.67 -4.70
C ASN A 92 18.03 -12.28 -5.52
N VAL A 93 18.35 -11.68 -6.67
CA VAL A 93 19.54 -12.00 -7.46
C VAL A 93 20.57 -10.92 -7.21
N ILE A 94 21.72 -11.30 -6.66
CA ILE A 94 22.81 -10.39 -6.33
C ILE A 94 24.02 -10.80 -7.16
N ALA A 95 24.54 -9.86 -7.94
CA ALA A 95 25.78 -10.01 -8.69
C ALA A 95 26.75 -8.89 -8.29
N ARG A 96 28.05 -9.21 -8.28
CA ARG A 96 29.12 -8.25 -7.96
C ARG A 96 30.09 -8.17 -9.13
N VAL A 97 30.40 -6.95 -9.55
CA VAL A 97 31.57 -6.66 -10.38
C VAL A 97 32.64 -6.11 -9.43
N PRO A 98 33.78 -6.79 -9.24
CA PRO A 98 34.85 -6.30 -8.37
C PRO A 98 35.42 -4.97 -8.89
N GLY A 99 35.69 -4.03 -7.98
CA GLY A 99 36.44 -2.82 -8.31
C GLY A 99 37.91 -3.12 -8.56
N THR A 100 38.63 -2.16 -9.14
CA THR A 100 40.07 -2.27 -9.40
C THR A 100 40.94 -1.62 -8.32
N LEU A 101 40.32 -0.94 -7.35
CA LEU A 101 41.03 -0.31 -6.23
C LEU A 101 41.46 -1.36 -5.20
N PRO A 102 42.51 -1.09 -4.41
CA PRO A 102 42.87 -1.89 -3.25
C PRO A 102 41.68 -2.09 -2.29
N PRO A 103 41.58 -3.23 -1.56
CA PRO A 103 40.40 -3.56 -0.74
C PRO A 103 40.03 -2.52 0.33
N ASP A 104 41.00 -1.76 0.83
CA ASP A 104 40.81 -0.68 1.79
C ASP A 104 40.23 0.61 1.19
N LEU A 105 40.31 0.74 -0.14
CA LEU A 105 39.78 1.86 -0.93
C LEU A 105 38.58 1.46 -1.82
N ASP A 106 38.31 0.15 -1.98
CA ASP A 106 37.18 -0.36 -2.76
C ASP A 106 35.86 -0.15 -2.00
N GLN A 107 35.01 0.75 -2.51
CA GLN A 107 33.69 1.03 -1.94
C GLN A 107 32.59 0.51 -2.87
N PRO A 108 31.59 -0.23 -2.34
CA PRO A 108 30.53 -0.76 -3.16
C PRO A 108 29.58 0.35 -3.62
N VAL A 109 29.26 0.36 -4.92
CA VAL A 109 28.11 1.09 -5.46
C VAL A 109 26.98 0.09 -5.67
N LEU A 110 25.85 0.31 -5.02
CA LEU A 110 24.68 -0.57 -5.14
C LEU A 110 23.74 -0.04 -6.22
N LEU A 111 23.43 -0.89 -7.21
CA LEU A 111 22.37 -0.68 -8.18
C LEU A 111 21.34 -1.79 -8.01
N GLY A 112 20.08 -1.42 -7.80
CA GLY A 112 19.00 -2.37 -7.56
C GLY A 112 17.73 -2.01 -8.33
N ASN A 113 16.95 -3.03 -8.69
CA ASN A 113 15.61 -2.91 -9.26
C ASN A 113 14.75 -4.05 -8.72
N HIS A 114 13.44 -3.80 -8.57
CA HIS A 114 12.49 -4.85 -8.19
C HIS A 114 12.12 -5.69 -9.43
N ARG A 115 11.78 -6.98 -9.24
CA ARG A 115 11.33 -7.87 -10.32
C ARG A 115 9.96 -8.43 -10.04
#